data_AF-A0A091FG47-F1
#
_entry.id   AF-A0A091FG47-F1
#
_cell.length_a   1.000
_cell.length_b   1.000
_cell.length_c   1.000
_cell.angle_alpha   90.00
_cell.angle_beta   90.00
_cell.angle_gamma   90.00
#
_symmetry.space_group_name_H-M   'P 1'
#
loop_
_entity.id
_entity.type
_entity.pdbx_description
1 polymer ?
#
loop_
_entity_poly.entity_id
_entity_poly.type
_entity_poly.pdbx_seq_one_letter_code
_entity_poly.pdbx_strand_id
1 'polypeptide(L)'
;MSKKMVKVTSAYERFVHWMLAISCLLLCLTGLGMMFKELNFLGAIFGGLKGLATVHDIMAIVFAISLVLAILMWWKEAGLLNFSGNG
;
A
#
# COMPACT_ATOMS: atom_id res chain seq x y z
N MET A 1 13.41 -17.61 31.63
CA MET A 1 14.02 -17.16 30.36
C MET A 1 13.10 -16.12 29.71
N SER A 2 13.42 -14.82 29.85
CA SER A 2 12.57 -13.74 29.33
C SER A 2 12.73 -13.61 27.81
N LYS A 3 11.96 -14.40 27.05
CA LYS A 3 11.75 -14.16 25.61
C LYS A 3 10.53 -13.26 25.47
N LYS A 4 10.76 -11.94 25.42
CA LYS A 4 9.68 -10.93 25.44
C LYS A 4 8.98 -10.76 24.08
N MET A 5 9.47 -11.37 22.98
CA MET A 5 8.85 -11.29 21.65
C MET A 5 9.00 -12.56 20.81
N VAL A 6 7.97 -12.87 20.01
CA VAL A 6 7.94 -13.92 18.98
C VAL A 6 7.96 -13.25 17.60
N LYS A 7 8.74 -13.80 16.66
CA LYS A 7 8.78 -13.30 15.29
C LYS A 7 7.56 -13.81 14.51
N VAL A 8 6.61 -12.92 14.25
CA VAL A 8 5.37 -13.23 13.53
C VAL A 8 5.50 -13.08 12.02
N THR A 9 6.39 -12.19 11.54
CA THR A 9 6.61 -11.93 10.11
C THR A 9 8.08 -11.94 9.75
N SER A 10 8.38 -12.41 8.54
CA SER A 10 9.72 -12.40 7.95
C SER A 10 10.16 -10.99 7.53
N ALA A 11 11.46 -10.79 7.27
CA ALA A 11 11.96 -9.49 6.79
C ALA A 11 11.43 -9.18 5.38
N TYR A 12 11.25 -10.22 4.56
CA TYR A 12 10.71 -10.12 3.20
C TYR A 12 9.24 -9.68 3.21
N GLU A 13 8.40 -10.30 4.04
CA GLU A 13 7.00 -9.89 4.23
C GLU A 13 6.88 -8.42 4.63
N ARG A 14 7.73 -7.94 5.55
CA ARG A 14 7.73 -6.53 5.95
C ARG A 14 8.15 -5.61 4.81
N PHE A 15 9.15 -6.00 4.03
CA PHE A 15 9.59 -5.21 2.88
C PHE A 15 8.46 -5.02 1.87
N VAL A 16 7.81 -6.11 1.46
CA VAL A 16 6.67 -6.04 0.52
C VAL A 16 5.49 -5.29 1.14
N HIS A 17 5.22 -5.45 2.44
CA HIS A 17 4.17 -4.69 3.13
C HIS A 17 4.40 -3.19 3.02
N TRP A 18 5.62 -2.72 3.31
CA TRP A 18 5.95 -1.30 3.24
C TRP A 18 5.96 -0.79 1.79
N MET A 19 6.42 -1.59 0.83
CA MET A 19 6.33 -1.25 -0.59
C MET A 19 4.87 -1.07 -1.04
N LEU A 20 3.97 -1.96 -0.61
CA LEU A 20 2.54 -1.89 -0.86
C LEU A 20 1.90 -0.67 -0.16
N ALA A 21 2.21 -0.46 1.12
CA ALA A 21 1.63 0.61 1.93
C ALA A 21 2.02 1.99 1.41
N ILE A 22 3.31 2.23 1.14
CA ILE A 22 3.80 3.53 0.66
C ILE A 22 3.21 3.85 -0.71
N SER A 23 3.22 2.89 -1.64
CA SER A 23 2.65 3.11 -2.97
C SER A 23 1.14 3.37 -2.91
N CYS A 24 0.39 2.63 -2.06
CA CYS A 24 -1.03 2.86 -1.84
C CYS A 24 -1.33 4.28 -1.32
N LEU A 25 -0.61 4.71 -0.28
CA LEU A 25 -0.79 6.04 0.30
C LEU A 25 -0.49 7.15 -0.72
N LEU A 26 0.57 7.01 -1.51
CA LEU A 26 0.88 7.95 -2.58
C LEU A 26 -0.19 7.96 -3.68
N LEU A 27 -0.75 6.80 -4.03
CA LEU A 27 -1.89 6.72 -4.96
C LEU A 27 -3.09 7.49 -4.44
N CYS A 28 -3.46 7.29 -3.18
CA CYS A 28 -4.57 7.98 -2.56
C CYS A 28 -4.34 9.50 -2.54
N LEU A 29 -3.16 9.97 -2.12
CA LEU A 29 -2.86 11.40 -2.05
C LEU A 29 -2.83 12.06 -3.42
N THR A 30 -2.17 11.43 -4.40
CA THR A 30 -2.11 11.97 -5.76
C THR A 30 -3.48 11.93 -6.46
N GLY A 31 -4.25 10.86 -6.26
CA GLY A 31 -5.62 10.73 -6.77
C GLY A 31 -6.55 11.78 -6.18
N LEU A 32 -6.54 11.98 -4.86
CA LEU A 32 -7.31 13.05 -4.19
C LEU A 32 -6.89 14.43 -4.70
N GLY A 33 -5.59 14.66 -4.85
CA GLY A 33 -5.04 15.92 -5.37
C GLY A 33 -5.40 16.24 -6.81
N MET A 34 -5.79 15.25 -7.62
CA MET A 34 -6.31 15.45 -8.98
C MET A 34 -7.84 15.54 -9.03
N MET A 35 -8.54 14.90 -8.09
CA MET A 35 -10.00 14.81 -8.08
C MET A 35 -10.67 16.08 -7.55
N PHE A 36 -10.07 16.74 -6.55
CA PHE A 36 -10.63 17.92 -5.90
C PHE A 36 -9.75 19.15 -6.11
N LYS A 37 -10.35 20.25 -6.61
CA LYS A 37 -9.61 21.50 -6.89
C LYS A 37 -8.99 22.08 -5.62
N GLU A 38 -9.67 21.91 -4.48
CA GLU A 38 -9.23 22.33 -3.15
C GLU A 38 -7.94 21.61 -2.72
N LEU A 39 -7.67 20.42 -3.28
CA LEU A 39 -6.49 19.61 -3.00
C LEU A 39 -5.39 19.74 -4.06
N ASN A 40 -5.58 20.57 -5.09
CA ASN A 40 -4.55 20.81 -6.12
C ASN A 40 -3.25 21.40 -5.53
N PHE A 41 -3.27 21.97 -4.32
CA PHE A 41 -2.07 22.41 -3.63
C PHE A 41 -1.06 21.26 -3.40
N LEU A 42 -1.53 20.02 -3.32
CA LEU A 42 -0.66 18.83 -3.28
C LEU A 42 0.24 18.77 -4.53
N GLY A 43 -0.24 19.30 -5.66
CA GLY A 43 0.54 19.43 -6.88
C GLY A 43 1.77 20.33 -6.73
N ALA A 44 1.80 21.29 -5.80
CA ALA A 44 2.98 22.13 -5.59
C ALA A 44 4.24 21.31 -5.22
N ILE A 45 4.05 20.16 -4.56
CA ILE A 45 5.13 19.26 -4.16
C ILE A 45 5.64 18.42 -5.34
N PHE A 46 4.75 18.09 -6.29
CA PHE A 46 5.02 17.14 -7.37
C PHE A 46 5.23 17.78 -8.75
N GLY A 47 5.15 19.11 -8.87
CA GLY A 47 5.33 19.83 -10.15
C GLY A 47 4.01 20.16 -10.87
N GLY A 48 2.93 20.33 -10.13
CA GLY A 48 1.58 20.65 -10.59
C GLY A 48 0.73 19.41 -10.87
N LEU A 49 -0.43 19.63 -11.50
CA LEU A 49 -1.37 18.55 -11.87
C LEU A 49 -0.72 17.47 -12.76
N LYS A 50 0.15 17.89 -13.71
CA LYS A 50 0.90 16.96 -14.56
C LYS A 50 1.86 16.08 -13.75
N GLY A 51 2.48 16.68 -12.74
CA GLY A 51 3.34 15.98 -11.78
C GLY A 51 2.59 14.95 -10.95
N LEU A 52 1.42 15.33 -10.42
CA LEU A 52 0.53 14.40 -9.70
C LEU A 52 0.15 13.19 -10.56
N ALA A 53 -0.26 13.42 -11.81
CA ALA A 53 -0.61 12.34 -12.74
C ALA A 53 0.58 11.41 -13.00
N THR A 54 1.76 11.98 -13.27
CA THR A 54 2.98 11.19 -13.53
C THR A 54 3.36 10.33 -12.32
N VAL A 55 3.32 10.90 -11.11
CA VAL A 55 3.63 10.15 -9.88
C VAL A 55 2.56 9.08 -9.62
N HIS A 56 1.28 9.38 -9.85
CA HIS A 56 0.19 8.42 -9.71
C HIS A 56 0.38 7.20 -10.62
N ASP A 57 0.67 7.43 -11.90
CA ASP A 57 0.84 6.37 -12.90
C ASP A 57 2.02 5.45 -12.56
N ILE A 58 3.16 6.03 -12.16
CA ILE A 58 4.34 5.26 -11.76
C ILE A 58 4.05 4.45 -10.49
N MET A 59 3.47 5.08 -9.48
CA MET A 59 3.14 4.41 -8.23
C MET A 59 2.07 3.34 -8.43
N ALA A 60 1.20 3.46 -9.44
CA ALA A 60 0.17 2.47 -9.72
C ALA A 60 0.79 1.15 -10.19
N ILE A 61 1.85 1.22 -11.01
CA ILE A 61 2.63 0.04 -11.43
C ILE A 61 3.33 -0.58 -10.21
N VAL A 62 3.97 0.23 -9.37
CA VAL A 62 4.65 -0.24 -8.14
C VAL A 62 3.65 -0.92 -7.20
N PHE A 63 2.48 -0.32 -7.01
CA PHE A 63 1.41 -0.86 -6.19
C PHE A 63 0.86 -2.17 -6.76
N ALA A 64 0.62 -2.25 -8.07
CA ALA A 64 0.12 -3.46 -8.72
C ALA A 64 1.09 -4.65 -8.54
N ILE A 65 2.39 -4.44 -8.76
CA ILE A 65 3.41 -5.47 -8.54
C ILE A 65 3.44 -5.88 -7.06
N SER A 66 3.46 -4.90 -6.15
CA SER A 66 3.49 -5.15 -4.70
C SER A 66 2.25 -5.91 -4.23
N LEU A 67 1.08 -5.60 -4.80
CA LEU A 67 -0.19 -6.23 -4.47
C LEU A 67 -0.20 -7.69 -4.92
N VAL A 68 0.28 -7.98 -6.13
CA VAL A 68 0.42 -9.36 -6.61
C VAL A 68 1.35 -10.16 -5.68
N LEU A 69 2.50 -9.61 -5.29
CA LEU A 69 3.41 -10.27 -4.35
C LEU A 69 2.76 -10.49 -2.97
N ALA A 70 2.06 -9.47 -2.45
CA ALA A 70 1.35 -9.55 -1.18
C ALA A 70 0.25 -10.63 -1.20
N ILE A 71 -0.53 -10.69 -2.29
CA ILE A 71 -1.52 -11.74 -2.52
C ILE A 71 -0.85 -13.10 -2.50
N LEU A 72 0.19 -13.33 -3.30
CA LEU A 72 0.85 -14.64 -3.39
C LEU A 72 1.42 -15.13 -2.05
N MET A 73 1.91 -14.22 -1.20
CA MET A 73 2.43 -14.57 0.13
C MET A 73 1.33 -14.82 1.16
N TRP A 74 0.35 -13.92 1.26
CA TRP A 74 -0.65 -13.95 2.33
C TRP A 74 -1.97 -14.59 1.93
N TRP A 75 -2.14 -15.07 0.70
CA TRP A 75 -3.42 -15.66 0.23
C TRP A 75 -3.93 -16.75 1.16
N LYS A 76 -3.04 -17.62 1.64
CA LYS A 76 -3.40 -18.74 2.51
C LYS A 76 -3.88 -18.29 3.89
N GLU A 77 -3.44 -17.13 4.36
CA GLU A 77 -3.73 -16.59 5.70
C GLU A 77 -4.90 -15.62 5.67
N ALA A 78 -4.95 -14.74 4.66
CA ALA A 78 -5.92 -13.66 4.53
C ALA A 78 -7.09 -13.97 3.57
N GLY A 79 -6.89 -14.87 2.60
CA GLY A 79 -7.90 -15.22 1.60
C GLY A 79 -8.89 -16.30 2.04
N LEU A 80 -8.55 -17.07 3.07
CA LEU A 80 -9.47 -18.00 3.72
C LEU A 80 -10.26 -17.25 4.78
N LEU A 81 -11.46 -16.79 4.43
CA LEU A 81 -12.41 -16.23 5.39
C LEU A 81 -12.88 -17.36 6.33
N ASN A 82 -12.14 -17.59 7.41
CA ASN A 82 -12.54 -18.52 8.44
C ASN A 82 -13.56 -17.84 9.36
N PHE A 83 -14.85 -17.99 9.03
CA PHE A 83 -15.95 -17.57 9.89
C PHE A 83 -16.20 -18.54 11.05
N SER A 84 -15.15 -19.10 11.67
CA SER A 84 -15.30 -19.84 12.92
C SER A 84 -15.52 -18.85 14.08
N GLY A 85 -16.67 -18.19 14.03
CA GLY A 85 -17.36 -17.70 15.22
C GLY A 85 -18.01 -18.91 15.86
N ASN A 86 -17.36 -19.48 16.86
CA ASN A 86 -18.07 -20.28 17.86
C ASN A 86 -18.87 -19.27 18.69
N GLY A 87 -20.17 -19.18 18.42
CA GLY A 87 -21.14 -18.55 19.31
C GLY A 87 -21.35 -19.38 20.57
#